data_AF-A0A5E7CRU0-F1
#
_entry.id   AF-A0A5E7CRU0-F1
#
_cell.length_a   1.000
_cell.length_b   1.000
_cell.length_c   1.000
_cell.angle_alpha   90.00
_cell.angle_beta   90.00
_cell.angle_gamma   90.00
#
_symmetry.space_group_name_H-M   'P 1'
#
loop_
_entity.id
_entity.type
_entity.pdbx_description
1 polymer ?
#
loop_
_entity_poly.entity_id
_entity_poly.type
_entity_poly.pdbx_seq_one_letter_code
_entity_poly.pdbx_strand_id
1 'polypeptide(L)' 'MKIRIEANEQGNGCKVWLGDNAVSFPNLADAKTYIAQLEERIEAASHSFAHEAENAECA' A
#
# COMPACT_ATOMS: atom_id res chain seq x y z
N MET A 1 -3.95 3.16 -7.00
CA MET A 1 -2.48 3.08 -6.74
C MET A 1 -1.90 1.94 -7.58
N LYS A 2 -0.70 2.06 -8.17
CA LYS A 2 -0.04 0.94 -8.90
C LYS A 2 0.97 0.26 -7.99
N ILE A 3 0.66 -0.97 -7.56
CA ILE A 3 1.53 -1.82 -6.76
C ILE A 3 2.13 -2.89 -7.68
N ARG A 4 3.45 -3.08 -7.64
CA ARG A 4 4.15 -4.06 -8.47
C ARG A 4 5.15 -4.83 -7.63
N ILE A 5 5.08 -6.15 -7.66
CA ILE A 5 5.97 -7.02 -6.90
C ILE A 5 6.99 -7.62 -7.89
N GLU A 6 8.27 -7.41 -7.62
CA GLU A 6 9.37 -8.13 -8.25
C GLU A 6 9.96 -9.12 -7.25
N ALA A 7 9.76 -10.41 -7.49
CA ALA A 7 10.48 -11.44 -6.77
C ALA A 7 11.85 -11.64 -7.43
N ASN A 8 12.94 -11.63 -6.66
CA ASN A 8 14.24 -12.00 -7.22
C ASN A 8 14.23 -13.51 -7.51
N GLU A 9 14.49 -13.88 -8.77
CA GLU A 9 14.62 -15.29 -9.20
C GLU A 9 15.75 -16.04 -8.46
N GLN A 10 16.69 -15.32 -7.85
CA GLN A 10 17.74 -15.91 -7.00
C GLN A 10 17.26 -16.29 -5.59
N GLY A 11 15.99 -16.07 -5.24
CA GLY A 11 15.42 -16.45 -3.94
C GLY A 11 15.79 -15.55 -2.77
N ASN A 12 16.60 -14.50 -2.98
CA ASN A 12 17.10 -13.60 -1.93
C ASN A 12 16.15 -12.42 -1.57
N GLY A 13 14.85 -12.64 -1.68
CA GLY A 13 13.83 -11.65 -1.28
C GLY A 13 13.08 -10.99 -2.43
N CYS A 14 12.22 -10.04 -2.08
CA CYS A 14 11.21 -9.46 -2.94
C CYS A 14 11.26 -7.95 -2.86
N LYS A 15 11.10 -7.25 -3.98
CA LYS A 15 11.00 -5.80 -4.02
C LYS A 15 9.58 -5.41 -4.42
N VAL A 16 8.92 -4.64 -3.57
CA VAL A 16 7.58 -4.11 -3.82
C VAL A 16 7.73 -2.65 -4.23
N TRP A 17 7.24 -2.33 -5.41
CA TRP A 17 7.16 -0.98 -5.94
C TRP A 17 5.76 -0.41 -5.71
N LEU A 18 5.71 0.73 -5.05
CA LEU A 18 4.55 1.52 -4.70
C LEU A 18 4.65 2.86 -5.45
N GLY A 19 4.27 2.86 -6.72
CA GLY A 19 4.58 3.98 -7.62
C GLY A 19 6.10 4.14 -7.78
N ASP A 20 6.64 5.29 -7.36
CA ASP A 20 8.08 5.60 -7.39
C ASP A 20 8.85 5.06 -6.17
N ASN A 21 8.15 4.55 -5.15
CA ASN A 21 8.79 4.06 -3.93
C ASN A 21 9.06 2.55 -4.01
N ALA A 22 10.31 2.14 -3.86
CA ALA A 22 10.69 0.72 -3.76
C ALA A 22 10.94 0.32 -2.30
N VAL A 23 10.27 -0.74 -1.85
CA VAL A 23 10.47 -1.35 -0.54
C VAL A 23 10.97 -2.77 -0.75
N SER A 24 12.09 -3.12 -0.12
CA SER A 24 12.68 -4.45 -0.24
C SER A 24 12.32 -5.29 0.99
N PHE A 25 11.93 -6.52 0.76
CA PHE A 25 11.50 -7.49 1.76
C PHE A 25 12.33 -8.76 1.66
N PRO A 26 12.58 -9.43 2.79
CA PRO A 26 13.35 -10.68 2.81
C PRO A 26 12.58 -11.85 2.20
N ASN A 27 11.24 -11.82 2.18
CA ASN A 27 10.40 -12.89 1.66
C ASN A 27 9.06 -12.37 1.12
N LEU A 28 8.36 -13.23 0.37
CA LEU A 28 7.12 -12.89 -0.31
C LEU A 28 5.92 -12.81 0.65
N ALA A 29 6.00 -13.45 1.81
CA ALA A 29 4.95 -13.42 2.83
C ALA A 29 4.89 -12.05 3.52
N ASP A 30 6.03 -11.51 3.95
CA ASP A 30 6.16 -10.15 4.49
C ASP A 30 5.71 -9.10 3.47
N ALA A 31 6.12 -9.25 2.21
CA ALA A 31 5.70 -8.36 1.13
C ALA A 31 4.17 -8.34 0.96
N LYS A 32 3.52 -9.52 1.00
CA LYS A 32 2.06 -9.64 0.90
C LYS A 32 1.34 -9.04 2.10
N THR A 33 1.81 -9.32 3.32
CA THR A 33 1.25 -8.75 4.55
C THR A 33 1.30 -7.23 4.53
N TYR A 34 2.43 -6.66 4.09
CA TYR A 34 2.59 -5.23 3.96
C TYR A 34 1.61 -4.62 2.96
N ILE A 35 1.43 -5.25 1.79
CA ILE A 35 0.46 -4.78 0.78
C ILE A 35 -0.97 -4.83 1.32
N ALA A 36 -1.36 -5.92 1.99
CA ALA A 36 -2.69 -6.06 2.58
C ALA A 36 -2.98 -4.96 3.62
N GLN A 37 -2.01 -4.67 4.50
CA GLN A 37 -2.13 -3.56 5.45
C GLN A 37 -2.18 -2.20 4.74
N LEU A 38 -1.46 -2.04 3.63
CA LEU A 38 -1.47 -0.80 2.86
C LEU A 38 -2.83 -0.58 2.21
N GLU A 39 -3.41 -1.60 1.60
CA GLU A 39 -4.75 -1.55 1.01
C GLU A 39 -5.81 -1.27 2.06
N GLU A 40 -5.78 -1.96 3.20
CA GLU A 40 -6.70 -1.71 4.32
C GLU A 40 -6.61 -0.26 4.81
N ARG A 41 -5.39 0.28 4.94
CA ARG A 41 -5.18 1.68 5.33
C ARG A 41 -5.64 2.66 4.26
N ILE A 42 -5.51 2.33 2.97
CA ILE A 42 -5.99 3.18 1.87
C ILE A 42 -7.51 3.18 1.85
N GLU A 43 -8.17 2.04 2.05
CA GLU A 43 -9.62 1.96 2.16
C GLU A 43 -10.12 2.74 3.39
N ALA A 44 -9.50 2.53 4.55
CA ALA A 44 -9.82 3.26 5.77
C ALA A 44 -9.57 4.78 5.64
N ALA A 45 -8.44 5.18 5.04
CA ALA A 45 -8.13 6.60 4.81
C ALA A 45 -9.05 7.21 3.74
N SER A 46 -9.39 6.50 2.67
CA SER A 46 -10.38 6.95 1.69
C SER A 46 -11.73 7.19 2.36
N HIS A 47 -12.07 6.36 3.35
CA HIS A 47 -13.27 6.52 4.17
C HIS A 47 -13.15 7.70 5.16
N SER A 48 -11.96 8.01 5.69
CA SER A 48 -11.74 9.20 6.54
C SER A 48 -11.73 10.51 5.74
N PHE A 49 -11.13 10.53 4.54
CA PHE A 49 -11.12 11.70 3.67
C PHE A 49 -12.50 12.01 3.06
N ALA A 50 -13.38 11.02 2.90
CA ALA A 50 -14.76 11.24 2.51
C ALA A 50 -15.63 11.90 3.62
N HIS A 51 -15.22 11.83 4.89
CA HIS A 51 -15.97 12.41 6.00
C HIS A 51 -15.62 13.87 6.30
N GLU A 52 -14.46 14.36 5.85
CA GLU A 52 -14.10 15.79 5.95
C GLU A 52 -14.73 16.65 4.85
N ALA A 53 -15.17 16.06 3.73
CA ALA A 53 -15.84 16.79 2.66
C ALA A 53 -17.32 17.12 2.96
N GLU A 54 -17.97 16.41 3.88
CA GLU A 54 -19.39 16.66 4.23
C GLU A 54 -19.56 17.62 5.41
N ASN A 55 -18.50 17.92 6.17
CA ASN A 55 -18.55 18.89 7.28
C ASN A 55 -18.01 20.29 6.91
N ALA A 56 -17.90 20.58 5.61
CA ALA A 56 -17.49 21.88 5.08
C ALA A 56 -18.67 22.66 4.44
N GLU A 57 -19.92 22.30 4.75
CA GLU A 57 -21.13 23.03 4.35
C GLU A 57 -21.95 23.42 5.58
N CYS A 58 -21.43 24.34 6.40
CA CYS A 58 -22.23 25.13 7.32
C CYS A 58 -21.67 26.55 7.32
N ALA A 59 -22.02 27.29 6.26
CA ALA A 59 -21.81 28.73 6.12
C ALA A 59 -23.18 29.42 6.07
#